data_AF-A0A084XWN8-F1
#
_entry.id   AF-A0A084XWN8-F1
#
_cell.length_a   1.000
_cell.length_b   1.000
_cell.length_c   1.000
_cell.angle_alpha   90.00
_cell.angle_beta   90.00
_cell.angle_gamma   90.00
#
_symmetry.space_group_name_H-M   'P 1'
#
loop_
_entity.id
_entity.type
_entity.pdbx_description
1 polymer ?
#
loop_
_entity_poly.entity_id
_entity_poly.type
_entity_poly.pdbx_seq_one_letter_code
_entity_poly.pdbx_strand_id
1 'polypeptide(L)'
;MMVNIDWRDPTTYGRLVVDSVCSPLEDAARGMGQAPNSVQDTALQFLWHYFEMETHERSPTMSVTPSAAEEFHALVQRAMMLINRDAIKSLPVRTHTEFIVRQALLSYKDGESASPVAITGYDHDQGLVRLSYCVPRPSSSERFSVDGERVHGTYAKFRSCNFFRRTLFYERIVWLPAAKGRSIEAVIEGQITPITVLSQASARRSQSRDEGMKSLLDDARIVYPPFRNVVKALPFSVRGAMAMVVRWLARTAIVRRRFANAWVFVDGEEEADDNAEHLYRWVFRSHPEINSWFLMERSSHDWERLRREGFRLMPKGILRNLLILNSDHILSSHANLVHGALDPELYGDLMCFRFTYLTHGVHDKDRSHWLNKQPFDRMLATTPMEYEAVASDGSPYVFCDREVRRTGLPRHDNLLRLASQLRPEEVNWIVIMPTWRSRLAKIAAAGLTSTSYAEIEKSEYVQSWGSLLKNKRLQDFARSYGKRLVFMPHPGAVSFLAAFGIPADISIITKKDMRIQDVFARACALITDYSTVAFELAYLRRPIIYYQFDAERFFHHDHGLREGYFSYPRDGFGPVVTKESDVVMELGHVLANRCLPESKYLQRIDSALVDCDGGACERVFNSVVDICIPRA
;
A
#
# COMPACT_ATOMS: atom_id res chain seq x y z
N MET A 1 -18.18 26.65 12.78
CA MET A 1 -17.24 27.26 11.81
C MET A 1 -16.03 26.34 11.77
N MET A 2 -15.79 25.59 10.70
CA MET A 2 -14.56 24.79 10.61
C MET A 2 -13.41 25.78 10.47
N VAL A 3 -12.58 25.87 11.51
CA VAL A 3 -11.29 26.57 11.44
C VAL A 3 -10.50 25.91 10.32
N ASN A 4 -9.96 26.70 9.39
CA ASN A 4 -9.04 26.17 8.39
C ASN A 4 -7.72 25.86 9.11
N ILE A 5 -7.50 24.60 9.47
CA ILE A 5 -6.34 24.17 10.26
C ILE A 5 -5.13 24.03 9.32
N ASP A 6 -4.04 24.75 9.62
CA ASP A 6 -2.74 24.49 9.01
C ASP A 6 -2.03 23.36 9.74
N TRP A 7 -2.22 22.14 9.25
CA TRP A 7 -1.64 20.92 9.81
C TRP A 7 -0.10 20.87 9.80
N ARG A 8 0.57 21.78 9.08
CA ARG A 8 2.03 21.85 9.06
C ARG A 8 2.59 22.85 10.07
N ASP A 9 1.75 23.69 10.66
CA ASP A 9 2.14 24.58 11.74
C ASP A 9 2.25 23.78 13.05
N PRO A 10 3.42 23.75 13.71
CA PRO A 10 3.57 23.09 15.01
C PRO A 10 2.57 23.56 16.07
N THR A 11 2.12 24.83 16.01
CA THR A 11 1.17 25.40 16.99
C THR A 11 -0.22 24.75 16.92
N THR A 12 -0.55 24.09 15.81
CA THR A 12 -1.79 23.32 15.61
C THR A 12 -1.94 22.18 16.62
N TYR A 13 -0.83 21.61 17.10
CA TYR A 13 -0.84 20.46 18.02
C TYR A 13 -0.79 20.84 19.50
N GLY A 14 -0.49 22.11 19.80
CA GLY A 14 -0.43 22.65 21.17
C GLY A 14 -1.49 23.73 21.38
N ARG A 15 -1.13 24.97 21.05
CA ARG A 15 -1.96 26.16 21.29
C ARG A 15 -3.39 26.04 20.74
N LEU A 16 -3.57 25.56 19.52
CA LEU A 16 -4.91 25.46 18.94
C LEU A 16 -5.82 24.48 19.72
N VAL A 17 -5.25 23.40 20.25
CA VAL A 17 -5.97 22.44 21.11
C VAL A 17 -6.29 23.06 22.47
N VAL A 18 -5.39 23.88 23.03
CA VAL A 18 -5.65 24.63 24.25
C VAL A 18 -6.81 25.59 24.06
N ASP A 19 -6.77 26.40 23.00
CA ASP A 19 -7.72 27.48 22.76
C ASP A 19 -9.11 26.93 22.34
N SER A 20 -9.14 25.86 21.55
CA SER A 20 -10.38 25.32 20.96
C SER A 20 -11.03 24.20 21.78
N VAL A 21 -10.26 23.50 22.63
CA VAL A 21 -10.73 22.30 23.36
C VAL A 21 -10.56 22.45 24.85
N CYS A 22 -9.34 22.64 25.35
CA CYS A 22 -9.06 22.57 26.79
C CYS A 22 -9.69 23.74 27.56
N SER A 23 -9.44 24.98 27.13
CA SER A 23 -9.91 26.17 27.84
C SER A 23 -11.44 26.26 27.90
N PRO A 24 -12.19 26.04 26.79
CA PRO A 24 -13.66 26.02 26.84
C PRO A 24 -14.24 24.96 27.79
N LEU A 25 -13.65 23.76 27.83
CA LEU A 25 -14.10 22.69 28.74
C LEU A 25 -13.85 23.06 30.20
N GLU A 26 -12.67 23.61 30.50
CA GLU A 26 -12.29 23.96 31.88
C GLU A 26 -13.07 25.14 32.43
N ASP A 27 -13.27 26.18 31.62
CA ASP A 27 -14.04 27.36 32.03
C ASP A 27 -15.50 26.98 32.30
N ALA A 28 -16.08 26.12 31.44
CA ALA A 28 -17.42 25.60 31.65
C ALA A 28 -17.51 24.71 32.90
N ALA A 29 -16.51 23.85 33.15
CA ALA A 29 -16.47 22.98 34.32
C ALA A 29 -16.28 23.77 35.63
N ARG A 30 -15.48 24.86 35.64
CA ARG A 30 -15.33 25.73 36.81
C ARG A 30 -16.64 26.40 37.23
N GLY A 31 -17.50 26.73 36.27
CA GLY A 31 -18.79 27.36 36.55
C GLY A 31 -19.88 26.40 37.06
N MET A 32 -19.83 25.12 36.69
CA MET A 32 -20.95 24.17 36.90
C MET A 32 -20.55 22.83 37.53
N GLY A 33 -19.29 22.63 37.92
CA GLY A 33 -18.75 21.36 38.43
C GLY A 33 -18.47 20.32 37.33
N GLN A 34 -19.15 20.41 36.19
CA GLN A 34 -18.94 19.59 34.99
C GLN A 34 -19.27 20.40 33.73
N ALA A 35 -18.52 20.20 32.65
CA ALA A 35 -18.80 20.87 31.38
C ALA A 35 -20.17 20.42 30.81
N PRO A 36 -21.05 21.32 30.33
CA PRO A 36 -22.30 20.94 29.68
C PRO A 36 -22.09 20.08 28.45
N ASN A 37 -23.05 19.20 28.12
CA ASN A 37 -22.96 18.30 26.97
C ASN A 37 -22.66 19.04 25.66
N SER A 38 -23.23 20.23 25.43
CA SER A 38 -22.97 21.02 24.22
C SER A 38 -21.50 21.44 24.06
N VAL A 39 -20.81 21.74 25.17
CA VAL A 39 -19.38 22.07 25.17
C VAL A 39 -18.55 20.81 24.94
N GLN A 40 -18.93 19.70 25.56
CA GLN A 40 -18.29 18.40 25.34
C GLN A 40 -18.43 17.95 23.87
N ASP A 41 -19.61 18.09 23.27
CA ASP A 41 -19.87 17.73 21.88
C ASP A 41 -19.04 18.57 20.91
N THR A 42 -18.89 19.87 21.19
CA THR A 42 -18.05 20.77 20.38
C THR A 42 -16.58 20.37 20.46
N ALA A 43 -16.08 20.11 21.68
CA ALA A 43 -14.72 19.60 21.90
C ALA A 43 -14.49 18.24 21.20
N LEU A 44 -15.45 17.33 21.30
CA LEU A 44 -15.38 16.02 20.65
C LEU A 44 -15.40 16.11 19.13
N GLN A 45 -16.21 16.97 18.53
CA GLN A 45 -16.19 17.20 17.08
C GLN A 45 -14.83 17.74 16.61
N PHE A 46 -14.22 18.63 17.41
CA PHE A 46 -12.90 19.15 17.10
C PHE A 46 -11.83 18.06 17.14
N LEU A 47 -11.79 17.27 18.22
CA LEU A 47 -10.85 16.15 18.35
C LEU A 47 -11.11 15.05 17.32
N TRP A 48 -12.38 14.74 17.01
CA TRP A 48 -12.75 13.81 15.96
C TRP A 48 -12.07 14.18 14.64
N HIS A 49 -12.08 15.46 14.27
CA HIS A 49 -11.45 15.92 13.04
C HIS A 49 -9.94 15.66 13.03
N TYR A 50 -9.23 15.87 14.15
CA TYR A 50 -7.79 15.55 14.24
C TYR A 50 -7.52 14.07 13.98
N PHE A 51 -8.23 13.19 14.68
CA PHE A 51 -8.02 11.76 14.58
C PHE A 51 -8.46 11.21 13.22
N GLU A 52 -9.56 11.71 12.65
CA GLU A 52 -9.99 11.38 11.29
C GLU A 52 -8.95 11.83 10.26
N MET A 53 -8.41 13.04 10.38
CA MET A 53 -7.37 13.55 9.49
C MET A 53 -6.12 12.67 9.51
N GLU A 54 -5.70 12.17 10.67
CA GLU A 54 -4.58 11.22 10.80
C GLU A 54 -4.80 9.93 9.97
N THR A 55 -6.06 9.50 9.78
CA THR A 55 -6.37 8.28 9.00
C THR A 55 -6.28 8.43 7.48
N HIS A 56 -6.06 9.66 6.97
CA HIS A 56 -5.97 9.92 5.54
C HIS A 56 -4.68 9.37 4.93
N GLU A 57 -4.75 8.93 3.66
CA GLU A 57 -3.61 8.35 2.95
C GLU A 57 -2.37 9.23 2.96
N ARG A 58 -2.55 10.53 2.65
CA ARG A 58 -1.49 11.54 2.63
C ARG A 58 -1.76 12.58 3.70
N SER A 59 -1.94 12.12 4.94
CA SER A 59 -2.29 13.02 6.03
C SER A 59 -1.19 14.06 6.29
N PRO A 60 -1.49 15.36 6.30
CA PRO A 60 -0.48 16.37 6.59
C PRO A 60 0.05 16.29 8.03
N THR A 61 -0.66 15.57 8.92
CA THR A 61 -0.27 15.34 10.32
C THR A 61 0.98 14.47 10.48
N MET A 62 1.44 13.82 9.41
CA MET A 62 2.69 13.05 9.37
C MET A 62 3.93 13.89 9.67
N SER A 63 3.83 15.23 9.56
CA SER A 63 4.92 16.15 9.87
C SER A 63 5.10 16.41 11.37
N VAL A 64 4.21 15.86 12.23
CA VAL A 64 4.28 16.07 13.68
C VAL A 64 5.59 15.53 14.27
N THR A 65 6.31 16.38 15.00
CA THR A 65 7.55 16.00 15.68
C THR A 65 7.26 15.13 16.90
N PRO A 66 8.24 14.35 17.43
CA PRO A 66 8.01 13.55 18.64
C PRO A 66 7.54 14.42 19.82
N SER A 67 8.18 15.56 20.03
CA SER A 67 7.84 16.48 21.12
C SER A 67 6.44 17.09 20.96
N ALA A 68 6.04 17.48 19.74
CA ALA A 68 4.70 18.03 19.50
C ALA A 68 3.62 16.95 19.68
N ALA A 69 3.91 15.70 19.33
CA ALA A 69 3.02 14.58 19.57
C ALA A 69 2.82 14.32 21.09
N GLU A 70 3.89 14.35 21.89
CA GLU A 70 3.80 14.20 23.34
C GLU A 70 2.93 15.31 23.98
N GLU A 71 3.15 16.56 23.60
CA GLU A 71 2.33 17.69 24.05
C GLU A 71 0.87 17.51 23.64
N PHE A 72 0.61 17.15 22.38
CA PHE A 72 -0.74 16.89 21.87
C PHE A 72 -1.47 15.84 22.70
N HIS A 73 -0.81 14.70 22.97
CA HIS A 73 -1.40 13.63 23.78
C HIS A 73 -1.70 14.07 25.21
N ALA A 74 -0.83 14.89 25.83
CA ALA A 74 -1.07 15.43 27.17
C ALA A 74 -2.30 16.36 27.20
N LEU A 75 -2.46 17.20 26.18
CA LEU A 75 -3.62 18.08 26.03
C LEU A 75 -4.92 17.30 25.77
N VAL A 76 -4.87 16.27 24.91
CA VAL A 76 -6.02 15.39 24.68
C VAL A 76 -6.42 14.67 25.96
N GLN A 77 -5.45 14.12 26.72
CA GLN A 77 -5.72 13.48 28.02
C GLN A 77 -6.39 14.46 28.99
N ARG A 78 -5.89 15.71 29.06
CA ARG A 78 -6.45 16.78 29.89
C ARG A 78 -7.90 17.10 29.54
N ALA A 79 -8.19 17.31 28.25
CA ALA A 79 -9.55 17.51 27.77
C ALA A 79 -10.46 16.30 28.07
N MET A 80 -9.94 15.09 27.85
CA MET A 80 -10.68 13.85 28.05
C MET A 80 -11.09 13.66 29.50
N MET A 81 -10.35 14.14 30.51
CA MET A 81 -10.80 14.09 31.91
C MET A 81 -12.15 14.80 32.15
N LEU A 82 -12.49 15.79 31.33
CA LEU A 82 -13.73 16.59 31.47
C LEU A 82 -14.87 16.14 30.54
N ILE A 83 -14.60 15.23 29.59
CA ILE A 83 -15.60 14.71 28.64
C ILE A 83 -16.21 13.42 29.17
N ASN A 84 -17.53 13.23 29.08
CA ASN A 84 -18.18 12.02 29.54
C ASN A 84 -17.99 10.84 28.59
N ARG A 85 -17.87 9.63 29.14
CA ARG A 85 -17.73 8.40 28.35
C ARG A 85 -18.92 8.19 27.42
N ASP A 86 -20.13 8.52 27.87
CA ASP A 86 -21.35 8.36 27.08
C ASP A 86 -21.42 9.33 25.90
N ALA A 87 -20.86 10.55 26.05
CA ALA A 87 -20.75 11.50 24.94
C ALA A 87 -19.87 10.95 23.80
N ILE A 88 -18.77 10.27 24.15
CA ILE A 88 -17.91 9.59 23.16
C ILE A 88 -18.65 8.42 22.49
N LYS A 89 -19.38 7.61 23.28
CA LYS A 89 -20.15 6.46 22.77
C LYS A 89 -21.30 6.90 21.85
N SER A 90 -21.89 8.07 22.07
CA SER A 90 -22.95 8.62 21.21
C SER A 90 -22.45 9.14 19.86
N LEU A 91 -21.14 9.26 19.65
CA LEU A 91 -20.60 9.64 18.35
C LEU A 91 -21.03 8.64 17.28
N PRO A 92 -21.59 9.11 16.14
CA PRO A 92 -22.10 8.24 15.10
C PRO A 92 -20.96 7.45 14.47
N VAL A 93 -21.19 6.15 14.26
CA VAL A 93 -20.27 5.25 13.56
C VAL A 93 -21.00 4.61 12.39
N ARG A 94 -20.54 4.92 11.20
CA ARG A 94 -21.07 4.48 9.90
C ARG A 94 -20.02 3.69 9.12
N THR A 95 -18.74 3.97 9.35
CA THR A 95 -17.64 3.26 8.71
C THR A 95 -16.71 2.62 9.73
N HIS A 96 -15.90 1.66 9.29
CA HIS A 96 -14.86 1.08 10.14
C HIS A 96 -13.81 2.12 10.56
N THR A 97 -13.47 3.10 9.71
CA THR A 97 -12.56 4.19 10.07
C THR A 97 -13.13 5.02 11.24
N GLU A 98 -14.40 5.38 11.17
CA GLU A 98 -15.09 6.12 12.25
C GLU A 98 -15.14 5.29 13.55
N PHE A 99 -15.31 3.96 13.44
CA PHE A 99 -15.22 3.07 14.60
C PHE A 99 -13.85 3.14 15.27
N ILE A 100 -12.77 3.07 14.49
CA ILE A 100 -11.39 3.15 14.98
C ILE A 100 -11.11 4.54 15.60
N VAL A 101 -11.60 5.63 15.00
CA VAL A 101 -11.48 6.98 15.59
C VAL A 101 -12.20 7.07 16.94
N ARG A 102 -13.42 6.51 17.05
CA ARG A 102 -14.14 6.46 18.33
C ARG A 102 -13.38 5.66 19.38
N GLN A 103 -12.77 4.52 19.01
CA GLN A 103 -11.92 3.75 19.93
C GLN A 103 -10.68 4.54 20.36
N ALA A 104 -10.07 5.32 19.45
CA ALA A 104 -8.94 6.18 19.78
C ALA A 104 -9.30 7.22 20.84
N LEU A 105 -10.48 7.85 20.74
CA LEU A 105 -10.95 8.79 21.76
C LEU A 105 -11.29 8.10 23.09
N LEU A 106 -11.90 6.91 23.03
CA LEU A 106 -12.18 6.11 24.23
C LEU A 106 -10.91 5.71 24.98
N SER A 107 -9.80 5.46 24.28
CA SER A 107 -8.52 5.02 24.88
C SER A 107 -7.91 5.96 25.92
N TYR A 108 -8.38 7.21 25.98
CA TYR A 108 -7.98 8.19 27.00
C TYR A 108 -8.81 8.08 28.30
N LYS A 109 -9.75 7.12 28.38
CA LYS A 109 -10.60 6.88 29.54
C LYS A 109 -10.15 5.64 30.31
N ASP A 110 -10.18 5.72 31.64
CA ASP A 110 -9.86 4.58 32.50
C ASP A 110 -10.87 3.43 32.40
N GLY A 111 -10.41 2.21 32.72
CA GLY A 111 -11.26 1.02 32.81
C GLY A 111 -11.72 0.47 31.45
N GLU A 112 -10.79 0.33 30.51
CA GLU A 112 -11.09 -0.22 29.19
C GLU A 112 -11.09 -1.75 29.20
N SER A 113 -12.26 -2.31 28.91
CA SER A 113 -12.47 -3.69 28.46
C SER A 113 -12.38 -3.75 26.93
N ALA A 114 -12.35 -4.95 26.37
CA ALA A 114 -12.53 -5.15 24.93
C ALA A 114 -13.77 -4.42 24.39
N SER A 115 -13.66 -3.89 23.17
CA SER A 115 -14.82 -3.38 22.43
C SER A 115 -15.78 -4.52 22.08
N PRO A 116 -17.04 -4.24 21.72
CA PRO A 116 -17.89 -5.23 21.07
C PRO A 116 -17.21 -5.84 19.84
N VAL A 117 -17.59 -7.08 19.53
CA VAL A 117 -17.06 -7.81 18.38
C VAL A 117 -17.87 -7.49 17.14
N ALA A 118 -17.19 -7.27 16.02
CA ALA A 118 -17.80 -6.97 14.74
C ALA A 118 -17.42 -8.01 13.68
N ILE A 119 -18.40 -8.50 12.93
CA ILE A 119 -18.19 -9.17 11.65
C ILE A 119 -17.84 -8.09 10.62
N THR A 120 -16.65 -8.21 10.04
CA THR A 120 -16.04 -7.22 9.13
C THR A 120 -15.78 -7.78 7.73
N GLY A 121 -16.08 -9.06 7.50
CA GLY A 121 -15.94 -9.69 6.19
C GLY A 121 -16.37 -11.15 6.21
N TYR A 122 -16.61 -11.69 5.02
CA TYR A 122 -16.85 -13.11 4.79
C TYR A 122 -16.17 -13.53 3.47
N ASP A 123 -15.42 -14.62 3.50
CA ASP A 123 -14.84 -15.24 2.32
C ASP A 123 -15.67 -16.48 1.94
N HIS A 124 -16.32 -16.43 0.78
CA HIS A 124 -17.18 -17.50 0.31
C HIS A 124 -16.44 -18.73 -0.23
N ASP A 125 -15.25 -18.56 -0.83
CA ASP A 125 -14.52 -19.70 -1.37
C ASP A 125 -13.80 -20.46 -0.26
N GLN A 126 -13.24 -19.72 0.71
CA GLN A 126 -12.57 -20.31 1.87
C GLN A 126 -13.54 -20.72 2.99
N GLY A 127 -14.75 -20.18 3.00
CA GLY A 127 -15.74 -20.44 4.04
C GLY A 127 -15.38 -19.80 5.39
N LEU A 128 -14.72 -18.64 5.37
CA LEU A 128 -14.20 -17.96 6.55
C LEU A 128 -14.99 -16.69 6.87
N VAL A 129 -15.26 -16.43 8.14
CA VAL A 129 -15.80 -15.15 8.63
C VAL A 129 -14.69 -14.36 9.32
N ARG A 130 -14.62 -13.04 9.05
CA ARG A 130 -13.67 -12.14 9.68
C ARG A 130 -14.32 -11.41 10.84
N LEU A 131 -13.80 -11.60 12.04
CA LEU A 131 -14.15 -10.82 13.23
C LEU A 131 -13.07 -9.76 13.52
N SER A 132 -13.51 -8.61 14.03
CA SER A 132 -12.65 -7.56 14.55
C SER A 132 -13.18 -7.00 15.86
N TYR A 133 -12.28 -6.72 16.80
CA TYR A 133 -12.56 -5.97 18.03
C TYR A 133 -11.29 -5.27 18.53
N CYS A 134 -11.44 -4.25 19.37
CA CYS A 134 -10.33 -3.46 19.91
C CYS A 134 -10.08 -3.79 21.38
N VAL A 135 -8.81 -3.80 21.77
CA VAL A 135 -8.34 -4.01 23.14
C VAL A 135 -7.22 -3.01 23.49
N PRO A 136 -7.08 -2.59 24.75
CA PRO A 136 -6.00 -1.68 25.16
C PRO A 136 -4.62 -2.28 24.98
N ARG A 137 -4.51 -3.59 25.22
CA ARG A 137 -3.29 -4.38 25.06
C ARG A 137 -3.64 -5.76 24.50
N PRO A 138 -2.75 -6.42 23.76
CA PRO A 138 -2.97 -7.80 23.34
C PRO A 138 -3.15 -8.68 24.57
N SER A 139 -4.32 -9.30 24.71
CA SER A 139 -4.65 -10.24 25.79
C SER A 139 -4.85 -11.66 25.23
N SER A 140 -4.70 -12.67 26.08
CA SER A 140 -4.60 -14.08 25.64
C SER A 140 -5.89 -14.90 25.79
N SER A 141 -6.98 -14.33 26.31
CA SER A 141 -8.21 -15.08 26.60
C SER A 141 -9.35 -14.74 25.65
N GLU A 142 -9.33 -15.36 24.48
CA GLU A 142 -10.47 -15.39 23.55
C GLU A 142 -10.94 -16.84 23.32
N ARG A 143 -12.26 -17.01 23.16
CA ARG A 143 -12.87 -18.27 22.74
C ARG A 143 -14.00 -17.97 21.79
N PHE A 144 -14.00 -18.65 20.66
CA PHE A 144 -15.06 -18.57 19.67
C PHE A 144 -15.76 -19.92 19.55
N SER A 145 -17.07 -19.88 19.34
CA SER A 145 -17.87 -21.04 18.99
C SER A 145 -18.78 -20.73 17.80
N VAL A 146 -18.96 -21.72 16.92
CA VAL A 146 -19.90 -21.69 15.81
C VAL A 146 -20.86 -22.85 15.99
N ASP A 147 -22.16 -22.56 16.06
CA ASP A 147 -23.20 -23.56 16.39
C ASP A 147 -22.92 -24.37 17.67
N GLY A 148 -22.33 -23.70 18.67
CA GLY A 148 -21.96 -24.28 19.96
C GLY A 148 -20.65 -25.08 19.96
N GLU A 149 -20.08 -25.36 18.78
CA GLU A 149 -18.79 -26.04 18.66
C GLU A 149 -17.64 -25.04 18.71
N ARG A 150 -16.60 -25.36 19.48
CA ARG A 150 -15.44 -24.47 19.61
C ARG A 150 -14.65 -24.43 18.31
N VAL A 151 -14.36 -23.22 17.83
CA VAL A 151 -13.52 -22.98 16.66
C VAL A 151 -12.27 -22.17 17.02
N HIS A 152 -11.21 -22.38 16.25
CA HIS A 152 -9.95 -21.64 16.39
C HIS A 152 -9.74 -20.72 15.19
N GLY A 153 -9.04 -19.60 15.40
CA GLY A 153 -8.64 -18.70 14.33
C GLY A 153 -7.77 -19.43 13.31
N THR A 154 -8.24 -19.56 12.06
CA THR A 154 -7.42 -20.04 10.95
C THR A 154 -6.31 -19.04 10.64
N TYR A 155 -6.65 -17.75 10.72
CA TYR A 155 -5.71 -16.65 10.59
C TYR A 155 -6.05 -15.59 11.62
N ALA A 156 -5.02 -14.92 12.13
CA ALA A 156 -5.14 -14.05 13.29
C ALA A 156 -4.04 -13.01 13.28
N LYS A 157 -4.37 -11.78 13.68
CA LYS A 157 -3.37 -10.80 14.13
C LYS A 157 -3.90 -9.82 15.16
N PHE A 158 -2.99 -9.15 15.86
CA PHE A 158 -3.20 -7.89 16.55
C PHE A 158 -2.55 -6.76 15.75
N ARG A 159 -3.36 -5.83 15.25
CA ARG A 159 -2.90 -4.64 14.55
C ARG A 159 -2.72 -3.50 15.56
N SER A 160 -1.60 -2.78 15.49
CA SER A 160 -1.41 -1.56 16.29
C SER A 160 -2.19 -0.40 15.69
N CYS A 161 -3.01 0.28 16.50
CA CYS A 161 -3.71 1.49 16.10
C CYS A 161 -2.92 2.72 16.57
N ASN A 162 -2.09 3.24 15.66
CA ASN A 162 -1.18 4.34 15.91
C ASN A 162 -1.83 5.68 15.52
N PHE A 163 -1.82 6.64 16.43
CA PHE A 163 -2.26 8.02 16.20
C PHE A 163 -1.21 8.97 16.74
N PHE A 164 -0.81 9.95 15.93
CA PHE A 164 0.19 10.96 16.31
C PHE A 164 1.44 10.34 16.95
N ARG A 165 2.00 9.29 16.32
CA ARG A 165 3.22 8.57 16.76
C ARG A 165 3.08 7.76 18.06
N ARG A 166 1.87 7.59 18.60
CA ARG A 166 1.60 6.74 19.77
C ARG A 166 0.65 5.60 19.42
N THR A 167 0.97 4.38 19.86
CA THR A 167 0.01 3.28 19.86
C THR A 167 -0.99 3.51 20.99
N LEU A 168 -2.26 3.66 20.64
CA LEU A 168 -3.32 3.92 21.63
C LEU A 168 -4.03 2.64 22.08
N PHE A 169 -4.22 1.71 21.15
CA PHE A 169 -4.88 0.41 21.37
C PHE A 169 -4.51 -0.55 20.24
N TYR A 170 -5.00 -1.77 20.32
CA TYR A 170 -4.79 -2.83 19.33
C TYR A 170 -6.13 -3.32 18.78
N GLU A 171 -6.20 -3.53 17.47
CA GLU A 171 -7.32 -4.19 16.81
C GLU A 171 -6.99 -5.68 16.63
N ARG A 172 -7.73 -6.56 17.30
CA ARG A 172 -7.72 -7.99 17.01
C ARG A 172 -8.48 -8.25 15.72
N ILE A 173 -7.84 -8.90 14.76
CA ILE A 173 -8.46 -9.39 13.51
C ILE A 173 -8.31 -10.91 13.47
N VAL A 174 -9.43 -11.64 13.34
CA VAL A 174 -9.43 -13.11 13.29
C VAL A 174 -10.34 -13.63 12.20
N TRP A 175 -9.86 -14.58 11.42
CA TRP A 175 -10.62 -15.35 10.45
C TRP A 175 -10.96 -16.72 11.02
N LEU A 176 -12.24 -17.05 11.07
CA LEU A 176 -12.77 -18.29 11.65
C LEU A 176 -13.48 -19.13 10.60
N PRO A 177 -13.35 -20.47 10.62
CA PRO A 177 -14.19 -21.35 9.82
C PRO A 177 -15.67 -21.17 10.17
N ALA A 178 -16.49 -20.87 9.16
CA ALA A 178 -17.92 -20.62 9.34
C ALA A 178 -18.76 -21.04 8.13
N ALA A 179 -18.22 -21.87 7.22
CA ALA A 179 -18.84 -22.19 5.93
C ALA A 179 -20.32 -22.61 6.02
N LYS A 180 -20.66 -23.45 7.00
CA LYS A 180 -22.01 -24.00 7.22
C LYS A 180 -22.69 -23.52 8.51
N GLY A 181 -21.99 -22.68 9.27
CA GLY A 181 -22.45 -22.23 10.58
C GLY A 181 -23.67 -21.31 10.50
N ARG A 182 -24.53 -21.30 11.52
CA ARG A 182 -25.63 -20.33 11.63
C ARG A 182 -25.36 -19.31 12.72
N SER A 183 -25.03 -19.79 13.91
CA SER A 183 -24.74 -18.98 15.10
C SER A 183 -23.25 -18.87 15.33
N ILE A 184 -22.84 -17.75 15.92
CA ILE A 184 -21.46 -17.50 16.34
C ILE A 184 -21.48 -16.79 17.69
N GLU A 185 -20.59 -17.20 18.59
CA GLU A 185 -20.42 -16.61 19.90
C GLU A 185 -18.94 -16.29 20.15
N ALA A 186 -18.70 -15.21 20.88
CA ALA A 186 -17.36 -14.78 21.29
C ALA A 186 -17.33 -14.57 22.80
N VAL A 187 -16.37 -15.20 23.46
CA VAL A 187 -16.03 -14.95 24.85
C VAL A 187 -14.66 -14.29 24.88
N ILE A 188 -14.63 -13.02 25.26
CA ILE A 188 -13.42 -12.20 25.32
C ILE A 188 -13.20 -11.85 26.79
N GLU A 189 -12.00 -12.13 27.31
CA GLU A 189 -11.64 -11.88 28.71
C GLU A 189 -12.61 -12.52 29.72
N GLY A 190 -13.15 -13.69 29.35
CA GLY A 190 -14.10 -14.44 30.17
C GLY A 190 -15.54 -13.94 30.11
N GLN A 191 -15.83 -12.89 29.34
CA GLN A 191 -17.17 -12.33 29.17
C GLN A 191 -17.75 -12.64 27.79
N ILE A 192 -18.99 -13.10 27.75
CA ILE A 192 -19.75 -13.23 26.49
C ILE A 192 -19.90 -11.83 25.89
N THR A 193 -19.32 -11.63 24.72
CA THR A 193 -19.27 -10.33 24.05
C THR A 193 -20.23 -10.33 22.86
N PRO A 194 -21.14 -9.34 22.76
CA PRO A 194 -22.06 -9.24 21.63
C PRO A 194 -21.32 -9.13 20.29
N ILE A 195 -21.84 -9.84 19.28
CA ILE A 195 -21.34 -9.79 17.90
C ILE A 195 -22.34 -9.01 17.04
N THR A 196 -21.83 -8.07 16.26
CA THR A 196 -22.63 -7.26 15.32
C THR A 196 -22.08 -7.38 13.90
N VAL A 197 -22.94 -7.27 12.89
CA VAL A 197 -22.50 -7.21 11.49
C VAL A 197 -22.32 -5.76 11.09
N LEU A 198 -21.08 -5.33 10.81
CA LEU A 198 -20.84 -4.01 10.24
C LEU A 198 -21.20 -4.04 8.74
N SER A 199 -21.87 -3.01 8.23
CA SER A 199 -22.17 -2.85 6.80
C SER A 199 -21.54 -1.56 6.29
N GLN A 200 -20.74 -1.64 5.22
CA GLN A 200 -20.23 -0.45 4.51
C GLN A 200 -21.28 0.19 3.59
N ALA A 201 -22.31 -0.57 3.21
CA ALA A 201 -23.41 -0.04 2.43
C ALA A 201 -24.39 0.68 3.38
N SER A 202 -24.37 2.01 3.28
CA SER A 202 -25.45 2.96 3.60
C SER A 202 -26.65 2.35 4.33
N ALA A 203 -26.96 2.88 5.51
CA ALA A 203 -28.26 2.83 6.15
C ALA A 203 -29.40 3.00 5.11
N ARG A 204 -29.94 1.89 4.60
CA ARG A 204 -31.15 1.79 3.76
C ARG A 204 -31.60 0.34 3.57
N ARG A 205 -31.60 -0.44 4.65
CA ARG A 205 -32.53 -1.58 4.86
C ARG A 205 -32.91 -1.64 6.35
N SER A 206 -33.35 -0.50 6.86
CA SER A 206 -34.33 -0.48 7.94
C SER A 206 -35.70 -0.37 7.27
N GLN A 207 -36.65 -1.18 7.73
CA GLN A 207 -38.07 -1.28 7.31
C GLN A 207 -38.39 -2.29 6.20
N SER A 208 -38.23 -3.58 6.54
CA SER A 208 -39.33 -4.56 6.51
C SER A 208 -38.87 -5.78 7.30
N ARG A 209 -39.10 -5.75 8.62
CA ARG A 209 -38.82 -6.90 9.49
C ARG A 209 -39.90 -7.95 9.24
N ASP A 210 -39.54 -9.02 8.55
CA ASP A 210 -40.22 -10.31 8.68
C ASP A 210 -39.39 -11.14 9.67
N GLU A 211 -39.99 -11.45 10.81
CA GLU A 211 -39.39 -12.10 11.99
C GLU A 211 -39.23 -13.63 11.81
N GLY A 212 -38.73 -14.04 10.65
CA GLY A 212 -38.41 -15.44 10.35
C GLY A 212 -36.91 -15.72 10.45
N MET A 213 -36.42 -15.94 11.68
CA MET A 213 -35.21 -16.71 12.03
C MET A 213 -34.02 -16.66 11.04
N LYS A 214 -33.43 -15.47 10.84
CA LYS A 214 -32.12 -15.35 10.16
C LYS A 214 -31.00 -15.30 11.19
N SER A 215 -30.00 -16.12 10.99
CA SER A 215 -28.85 -16.26 11.88
C SER A 215 -27.77 -15.22 11.57
N LEU A 216 -26.91 -14.87 12.55
CA LEU A 216 -25.85 -13.85 12.37
C LEU A 216 -24.93 -14.16 11.18
N LEU A 217 -24.63 -15.43 10.95
CA LEU A 217 -23.77 -15.84 9.82
C LEU A 217 -24.51 -15.79 8.48
N ASP A 218 -25.83 -15.97 8.46
CA ASP A 218 -26.61 -15.75 7.23
C ASP A 218 -26.63 -14.26 6.87
N ASP A 219 -26.79 -13.38 7.85
CA ASP A 219 -26.70 -11.93 7.64
C ASP A 219 -25.30 -11.54 7.16
N ALA A 220 -24.24 -12.10 7.75
CA ALA A 220 -22.86 -11.87 7.29
C ALA A 220 -22.66 -12.25 5.83
N ARG A 221 -23.14 -13.43 5.39
CA ARG A 221 -23.06 -13.89 3.99
C ARG A 221 -23.80 -12.96 3.02
N ILE A 222 -24.91 -12.37 3.46
CA ILE A 222 -25.71 -11.42 2.66
C ILE A 222 -25.04 -10.04 2.61
N VAL A 223 -24.52 -9.54 3.73
CA VAL A 223 -23.87 -8.22 3.82
C VAL A 223 -22.52 -8.23 3.10
N TYR A 224 -21.81 -9.35 3.12
CA TYR A 224 -20.54 -9.57 2.43
C TYR A 224 -20.69 -10.63 1.35
N PRO A 225 -21.39 -10.35 0.24
CA PRO A 225 -21.50 -11.29 -0.88
C PRO A 225 -20.14 -11.49 -1.57
N PRO A 226 -19.98 -12.52 -2.41
CA PRO A 226 -18.74 -12.76 -3.16
C PRO A 226 -18.42 -11.66 -4.18
N PHE A 227 -19.34 -10.73 -4.43
CA PHE A 227 -19.17 -9.64 -5.39
C PHE A 227 -18.68 -8.36 -4.69
N ARG A 228 -17.97 -7.46 -5.40
CA ARG A 228 -17.39 -6.21 -4.84
C ARG A 228 -18.40 -5.10 -4.47
N ASN A 229 -19.63 -5.47 -4.13
CA ASN A 229 -20.51 -4.80 -3.18
C ASN A 229 -20.87 -3.32 -3.43
N VAL A 230 -21.43 -3.01 -4.61
CA VAL A 230 -22.24 -1.80 -4.82
C VAL A 230 -23.40 -2.13 -5.77
N VAL A 231 -24.61 -2.29 -5.23
CA VAL A 231 -25.84 -2.31 -6.04
C VAL A 231 -26.45 -0.91 -5.97
N LYS A 232 -26.20 -0.10 -7.01
CA LYS A 232 -26.89 1.17 -7.21
C LYS A 232 -27.82 1.07 -8.41
N ALA A 233 -28.93 1.78 -8.37
CA ALA A 233 -29.76 1.95 -9.55
C ALA A 233 -28.94 2.62 -10.65
N LEU A 234 -29.03 2.10 -11.88
CA LEU A 234 -28.29 2.67 -12.99
C LEU A 234 -28.81 4.09 -13.26
N PRO A 235 -27.91 5.06 -13.51
CA PRO A 235 -28.32 6.44 -13.76
C PRO A 235 -29.12 6.53 -15.06
N PHE A 236 -30.17 7.34 -15.09
CA PHE A 236 -30.93 7.62 -16.32
C PHE A 236 -30.11 8.52 -17.26
N SER A 237 -29.17 7.91 -17.97
CA SER A 237 -28.18 8.57 -18.83
C SER A 237 -27.65 7.61 -19.89
N VAL A 238 -26.93 8.12 -20.91
CA VAL A 238 -26.22 7.29 -21.90
C VAL A 238 -25.27 6.29 -21.23
N ARG A 239 -24.59 6.73 -20.16
CA ARG A 239 -23.70 5.88 -19.37
C ARG A 239 -24.44 4.72 -18.71
N GLY A 240 -25.63 4.96 -18.16
CA GLY A 240 -26.48 3.92 -17.59
C GLY A 240 -27.04 2.96 -18.63
N ALA A 241 -27.45 3.46 -19.80
CA ALA A 241 -27.89 2.64 -20.92
C ALA A 241 -26.78 1.71 -21.42
N MET A 242 -25.56 2.22 -21.58
CA MET A 242 -24.40 1.41 -21.94
C MET A 242 -24.10 0.35 -20.87
N ALA A 243 -24.17 0.72 -19.58
CA ALA A 243 -24.00 -0.23 -18.50
C ALA A 243 -25.07 -1.34 -18.53
N MET A 244 -26.34 -1.04 -18.83
CA MET A 244 -27.38 -2.06 -19.02
C MET A 244 -27.01 -3.08 -20.11
N VAL A 245 -26.53 -2.60 -21.27
CA VAL A 245 -26.12 -3.46 -22.38
C VAL A 245 -24.94 -4.35 -21.98
N VAL A 246 -23.90 -3.79 -21.36
CA VAL A 246 -22.73 -4.55 -20.89
C VAL A 246 -23.15 -5.60 -19.85
N ARG A 247 -24.01 -5.24 -18.89
CA ARG A 247 -24.52 -6.15 -17.86
C ARG A 247 -25.34 -7.30 -18.47
N TRP A 248 -26.15 -7.02 -19.49
CA TRP A 248 -26.89 -8.04 -20.22
C TRP A 248 -25.93 -8.98 -20.98
N LEU A 249 -25.01 -8.41 -21.76
CA LEU A 249 -24.00 -9.18 -22.51
C LEU A 249 -23.15 -10.07 -21.59
N ALA A 250 -22.73 -9.56 -20.44
CA ALA A 250 -21.92 -10.29 -19.46
C ALA A 250 -22.61 -11.56 -18.93
N ARG A 251 -23.94 -11.64 -19.01
CA ARG A 251 -24.72 -12.81 -18.58
C ARG A 251 -25.00 -13.82 -19.70
N THR A 252 -24.68 -13.48 -20.95
CA THR A 252 -24.90 -14.38 -22.08
C THR A 252 -23.95 -15.59 -22.03
N ALA A 253 -24.44 -16.76 -22.46
CA ALA A 253 -23.65 -17.99 -22.49
C ALA A 253 -22.39 -17.87 -23.38
N ILE A 254 -22.47 -17.09 -24.47
CA ILE A 254 -21.35 -16.87 -25.39
C ILE A 254 -20.20 -16.14 -24.68
N VAL A 255 -20.51 -15.05 -23.98
CA VAL A 255 -19.51 -14.26 -23.26
C VAL A 255 -18.94 -15.05 -22.09
N ARG A 256 -19.80 -15.69 -21.29
CA ARG A 256 -19.38 -16.55 -20.18
C ARG A 256 -18.45 -17.67 -20.65
N ARG A 257 -18.79 -18.36 -21.74
CA ARG A 257 -17.94 -19.42 -22.30
C ARG A 257 -16.62 -18.89 -22.86
N ARG A 258 -16.63 -17.69 -23.48
CA ARG A 258 -15.41 -17.08 -24.03
C ARG A 258 -14.40 -16.71 -22.94
N PHE A 259 -14.87 -16.26 -21.79
CA PHE A 259 -14.04 -15.76 -20.70
C PHE A 259 -14.04 -16.68 -19.48
N ALA A 260 -14.59 -17.90 -19.58
CA ALA A 260 -14.51 -18.90 -18.53
C ALA A 260 -13.04 -19.14 -18.14
N ASN A 261 -12.80 -19.30 -16.84
CA ASN A 261 -11.48 -19.53 -16.24
C ASN A 261 -10.46 -18.45 -16.59
N ALA A 262 -10.90 -17.21 -16.83
CA ALA A 262 -10.01 -16.15 -17.27
C ALA A 262 -9.19 -15.56 -16.14
N TRP A 263 -7.89 -15.46 -16.37
CA TRP A 263 -6.96 -14.72 -15.53
C TRP A 263 -6.53 -13.46 -16.27
N VAL A 264 -6.64 -12.33 -15.59
CA VAL A 264 -6.37 -11.01 -16.16
C VAL A 264 -5.13 -10.44 -15.50
N PHE A 265 -4.13 -10.09 -16.31
CA PHE A 265 -2.85 -9.55 -15.88
C PHE A 265 -2.73 -8.09 -16.29
N VAL A 266 -2.18 -7.25 -15.43
CA VAL A 266 -1.98 -5.83 -15.73
C VAL A 266 -0.82 -5.23 -14.92
N ASP A 267 0.11 -4.59 -15.60
CA ASP A 267 1.15 -3.77 -14.96
C ASP A 267 0.70 -2.33 -14.87
N GLY A 268 0.27 -1.74 -15.99
CA GLY A 268 -0.35 -0.42 -16.08
C GLY A 268 -1.22 -0.36 -17.33
N GLU A 269 -1.92 0.77 -17.55
CA GLU A 269 -2.72 0.93 -18.76
C GLU A 269 -1.86 1.21 -20.00
N GLU A 270 -0.74 1.90 -19.83
CA GLU A 270 0.10 2.40 -20.92
C GLU A 270 1.51 1.79 -20.95
N GLU A 271 1.91 1.07 -19.90
CA GLU A 271 3.24 0.48 -19.75
C GLU A 271 3.16 -0.96 -19.21
N ALA A 272 4.08 -1.81 -19.66
CA ALA A 272 4.33 -3.14 -19.11
C ALA A 272 5.71 -3.19 -18.42
N ASP A 273 6.43 -4.31 -18.52
CA ASP A 273 7.76 -4.53 -17.95
C ASP A 273 7.79 -4.56 -16.40
N ASP A 274 6.70 -5.03 -15.77
CA ASP A 274 6.65 -5.28 -14.33
C ASP A 274 6.10 -6.69 -14.01
N ASN A 275 5.78 -6.96 -12.74
CA ASN A 275 5.49 -8.31 -12.25
C ASN A 275 4.38 -9.06 -13.00
N ALA A 276 3.34 -8.37 -13.46
CA ALA A 276 2.24 -9.00 -14.17
C ALA A 276 2.66 -9.47 -15.57
N GLU A 277 3.52 -8.74 -16.29
CA GLU A 277 4.04 -9.18 -17.59
C GLU A 277 4.85 -10.47 -17.44
N HIS A 278 5.72 -10.51 -16.43
CA HIS A 278 6.55 -11.68 -16.18
C HIS A 278 5.72 -12.89 -15.74
N LEU A 279 4.77 -12.69 -14.83
CA LEU A 279 3.88 -13.74 -14.38
C LEU A 279 2.97 -14.24 -15.51
N TYR A 280 2.39 -13.35 -16.33
CA TYR A 280 1.61 -13.72 -17.51
C TYR A 280 2.43 -14.64 -18.41
N ARG A 281 3.68 -14.28 -18.70
CA ARG A 281 4.54 -15.04 -19.60
C ARG A 281 4.84 -16.43 -19.05
N TRP A 282 5.04 -16.55 -17.75
CA TRP A 282 5.23 -17.84 -17.08
C TRP A 282 3.95 -18.68 -17.12
N VAL A 283 2.80 -18.12 -16.71
CA VAL A 283 1.50 -18.82 -16.71
C VAL A 283 1.13 -19.27 -18.13
N PHE A 284 1.28 -18.40 -19.12
CA PHE A 284 0.99 -18.71 -20.52
C PHE A 284 1.80 -19.91 -21.06
N ARG A 285 3.01 -20.14 -20.54
CA ARG A 285 3.89 -21.24 -20.95
C ARG A 285 3.68 -22.50 -20.12
N SER A 286 3.55 -22.36 -18.82
CA SER A 286 3.49 -23.48 -17.86
C SER A 286 2.07 -24.01 -17.66
N HIS A 287 1.06 -23.15 -17.84
CA HIS A 287 -0.36 -23.43 -17.60
C HIS A 287 -1.24 -22.96 -18.78
N PRO A 288 -1.06 -23.54 -19.99
CA PRO A 288 -1.80 -23.14 -21.19
C PRO A 288 -3.32 -23.40 -21.11
N GLU A 289 -3.77 -24.20 -20.15
CA GLU A 289 -5.19 -24.42 -19.82
C GLU A 289 -5.87 -23.17 -19.26
N ILE A 290 -5.11 -22.23 -18.70
CA ILE A 290 -5.64 -20.98 -18.13
C ILE A 290 -5.89 -19.97 -19.23
N ASN A 291 -7.11 -19.42 -19.26
CA ASN A 291 -7.53 -18.43 -20.24
C ASN A 291 -6.94 -17.05 -19.91
N SER A 292 -5.63 -16.90 -20.17
CA SER A 292 -4.86 -15.72 -19.79
C SER A 292 -5.08 -14.54 -20.74
N TRP A 293 -5.23 -13.33 -20.18
CA TRP A 293 -5.35 -12.06 -20.90
C TRP A 293 -4.50 -10.97 -20.25
N PHE A 294 -3.91 -10.11 -21.07
CA PHE A 294 -3.09 -8.98 -20.58
C PHE A 294 -3.75 -7.65 -20.96
N LEU A 295 -4.06 -6.81 -19.97
CA LEU A 295 -4.67 -5.50 -20.21
C LEU A 295 -3.60 -4.50 -20.65
N MET A 296 -3.81 -3.84 -21.78
CA MET A 296 -2.87 -2.84 -22.31
C MET A 296 -3.56 -1.94 -23.33
N GLU A 297 -3.25 -0.65 -23.37
CA GLU A 297 -3.74 0.23 -24.44
C GLU A 297 -3.01 0.02 -25.76
N ARG A 298 -3.73 0.17 -26.88
CA ARG A 298 -3.14 0.05 -28.23
C ARG A 298 -2.05 1.08 -28.51
N SER A 299 -2.10 2.22 -27.83
CA SER A 299 -1.11 3.29 -27.95
C SER A 299 0.17 3.04 -27.15
N SER A 300 0.22 1.98 -26.33
CA SER A 300 1.42 1.65 -25.56
C SER A 300 2.59 1.31 -26.48
N HIS A 301 3.77 1.80 -26.12
CA HIS A 301 5.02 1.45 -26.77
C HIS A 301 5.36 -0.04 -26.65
N ASP A 302 4.82 -0.75 -25.66
CA ASP A 302 5.01 -2.18 -25.46
C ASP A 302 4.09 -3.06 -26.31
N TRP A 303 3.02 -2.49 -26.90
CA TRP A 303 1.96 -3.25 -27.57
C TRP A 303 2.49 -4.19 -28.66
N GLU A 304 3.27 -3.66 -29.60
CA GLU A 304 3.77 -4.45 -30.73
C GLU A 304 4.82 -5.50 -30.30
N ARG A 305 5.59 -5.23 -29.23
CA ARG A 305 6.51 -6.22 -28.66
C ARG A 305 5.74 -7.39 -28.08
N LEU A 306 4.80 -7.12 -27.17
CA LEU A 306 4.02 -8.15 -26.49
C LEU A 306 3.13 -8.95 -27.45
N ARG A 307 2.53 -8.27 -28.44
CA ARG A 307 1.76 -8.93 -29.50
C ARG A 307 2.61 -9.94 -30.29
N ARG A 308 3.85 -9.59 -30.65
CA ARG A 308 4.77 -10.50 -31.34
C ARG A 308 5.20 -11.68 -30.47
N GLU A 309 5.26 -11.49 -29.15
CA GLU A 309 5.50 -12.56 -28.18
C GLU A 309 4.28 -13.48 -27.96
N GLY A 310 3.14 -13.19 -28.60
CA GLY A 310 1.93 -14.01 -28.51
C GLY A 310 1.00 -13.64 -27.35
N PHE A 311 1.19 -12.48 -26.72
CA PHE A 311 0.30 -12.03 -25.64
C PHE A 311 -1.12 -11.79 -26.17
N ARG A 312 -2.12 -12.23 -25.41
CA ARG A 312 -3.52 -11.94 -25.66
C ARG A 312 -3.86 -10.57 -25.07
N LEU A 313 -3.51 -9.53 -25.81
CA LEU A 313 -3.70 -8.14 -25.40
C LEU A 313 -5.17 -7.71 -25.45
N MET A 314 -5.63 -7.03 -24.40
CA MET A 314 -7.00 -6.54 -24.26
C MET A 314 -7.02 -5.02 -23.99
N PRO A 315 -7.33 -4.19 -25.00
CA PRO A 315 -7.40 -2.73 -24.84
C PRO A 315 -8.73 -2.30 -24.22
N LYS A 316 -8.85 -1.01 -23.86
CA LYS A 316 -10.12 -0.48 -23.36
C LYS A 316 -11.25 -0.67 -24.37
N GLY A 317 -12.43 -0.99 -23.84
CA GLY A 317 -13.65 -1.18 -24.62
C GLY A 317 -14.63 -2.17 -23.96
N ILE A 318 -15.76 -2.39 -24.62
CA ILE A 318 -16.82 -3.27 -24.11
C ILE A 318 -16.30 -4.70 -23.85
N LEU A 319 -15.47 -5.24 -24.75
CA LEU A 319 -14.91 -6.59 -24.58
C LEU A 319 -14.03 -6.72 -23.32
N ARG A 320 -13.29 -5.67 -22.95
CA ARG A 320 -12.51 -5.64 -21.70
C ARG A 320 -13.45 -5.66 -20.49
N ASN A 321 -14.53 -4.89 -20.52
CA ASN A 321 -15.52 -4.91 -19.44
C ASN A 321 -16.14 -6.30 -19.28
N LEU A 322 -16.48 -6.95 -20.40
CA LEU A 322 -17.03 -8.30 -20.39
C LEU A 322 -16.02 -9.34 -19.86
N LEU A 323 -14.74 -9.22 -20.23
CA LEU A 323 -13.65 -10.04 -19.70
C LEU A 323 -13.56 -9.89 -18.18
N ILE A 324 -13.45 -8.67 -17.66
CA ILE A 324 -13.31 -8.39 -16.22
C ILE A 324 -14.52 -8.91 -15.43
N LEU A 325 -15.74 -8.72 -15.96
CA LEU A 325 -16.96 -9.20 -15.32
C LEU A 325 -17.11 -10.73 -15.31
N ASN A 326 -16.28 -11.45 -16.08
CA ASN A 326 -16.32 -12.91 -16.20
C ASN A 326 -14.96 -13.56 -15.87
N SER A 327 -14.00 -12.82 -15.32
CA SER A 327 -12.70 -13.34 -14.91
C SER A 327 -12.75 -13.89 -13.49
N ASP A 328 -11.93 -14.90 -13.22
CA ASP A 328 -11.76 -15.45 -11.87
C ASP A 328 -10.73 -14.64 -11.08
N HIS A 329 -9.69 -14.16 -11.76
CA HIS A 329 -8.58 -13.43 -11.13
C HIS A 329 -8.20 -12.17 -11.91
N ILE A 330 -7.89 -11.12 -11.16
CA ILE A 330 -7.12 -9.97 -11.62
C ILE A 330 -5.81 -9.93 -10.83
N LEU A 331 -4.69 -10.05 -11.53
CA LEU A 331 -3.35 -9.99 -10.99
C LEU A 331 -2.71 -8.70 -11.48
N SER A 332 -2.53 -7.76 -10.54
CA SER A 332 -2.11 -6.41 -10.86
C SER A 332 -0.87 -6.04 -10.08
N SER A 333 0.13 -5.50 -10.77
CA SER A 333 1.28 -4.93 -10.09
C SER A 333 0.87 -3.71 -9.26
N HIS A 334 -0.13 -2.92 -9.67
CA HIS A 334 -0.61 -1.73 -8.94
C HIS A 334 -1.88 -2.00 -8.13
N ALA A 335 -2.01 -1.36 -6.97
CA ALA A 335 -3.17 -1.46 -6.10
C ALA A 335 -4.39 -0.62 -6.56
N ASN A 336 -4.20 0.35 -7.45
CA ASN A 336 -5.28 1.23 -7.92
C ASN A 336 -6.27 0.53 -8.88
N LEU A 337 -5.92 -0.66 -9.39
CA LEU A 337 -6.75 -1.42 -10.32
C LEU A 337 -7.63 -2.47 -9.64
N VAL A 338 -7.90 -2.33 -8.33
CA VAL A 338 -8.76 -3.23 -7.55
C VAL A 338 -10.15 -3.47 -8.16
N HIS A 339 -10.67 -2.55 -8.98
CA HIS A 339 -11.95 -2.76 -9.67
C HIS A 339 -11.79 -3.08 -11.17
N GLY A 340 -10.60 -3.48 -11.62
CA GLY A 340 -10.30 -3.76 -13.04
C GLY A 340 -10.42 -2.54 -13.95
N ALA A 341 -10.37 -1.32 -13.41
CA ALA A 341 -10.74 -0.06 -14.07
C ALA A 341 -12.23 0.05 -14.46
N LEU A 342 -13.11 -0.75 -13.86
CA LEU A 342 -14.56 -0.58 -13.94
C LEU A 342 -15.06 0.32 -12.79
N ASP A 343 -16.17 1.00 -13.05
CA ASP A 343 -16.89 1.74 -12.01
C ASP A 343 -17.67 0.75 -11.11
N PRO A 344 -17.32 0.62 -9.82
CA PRO A 344 -18.04 -0.24 -8.90
C PRO A 344 -19.51 0.18 -8.76
N GLU A 345 -19.87 1.46 -8.92
CA GLU A 345 -21.27 1.90 -8.86
C GLU A 345 -22.15 1.35 -9.98
N LEU A 346 -21.56 1.01 -11.12
CA LEU A 346 -22.27 0.48 -12.28
C LEU A 346 -22.24 -1.05 -12.35
N TYR A 347 -21.19 -1.67 -11.81
CA TYR A 347 -20.86 -3.07 -12.08
C TYR A 347 -20.49 -3.89 -10.83
N GLY A 348 -20.44 -3.30 -9.64
CA GLY A 348 -19.89 -3.93 -8.43
C GLY A 348 -20.55 -5.25 -8.04
N ASP A 349 -21.85 -5.39 -8.30
CA ASP A 349 -22.63 -6.63 -8.07
C ASP A 349 -22.33 -7.76 -9.06
N LEU A 350 -21.55 -7.50 -10.11
CA LEU A 350 -21.08 -8.47 -11.09
C LEU A 350 -19.57 -8.74 -10.96
N MET A 351 -18.85 -7.99 -10.14
CA MET A 351 -17.40 -8.16 -9.96
C MET A 351 -17.13 -9.31 -8.99
N CYS A 352 -16.97 -10.53 -9.52
CA CYS A 352 -16.76 -11.76 -8.75
C CYS A 352 -15.29 -12.18 -8.64
N PHE A 353 -14.38 -11.45 -9.30
CA PHE A 353 -12.98 -11.83 -9.38
C PHE A 353 -12.24 -11.65 -8.05
N ARG A 354 -11.25 -12.51 -7.83
CA ARG A 354 -10.21 -12.35 -6.81
C ARG A 354 -9.14 -11.37 -7.29
N PHE A 355 -8.74 -10.43 -6.45
CA PHE A 355 -7.69 -9.46 -6.77
C PHE A 355 -6.40 -9.77 -6.02
N THR A 356 -5.34 -10.04 -6.80
CA THR A 356 -3.98 -10.25 -6.30
C THR A 356 -3.13 -9.03 -6.59
N TYR A 357 -2.64 -8.39 -5.53
CA TYR A 357 -1.68 -7.29 -5.61
C TYR A 357 -0.25 -7.84 -5.71
N LEU A 358 0.30 -7.83 -6.92
CA LEU A 358 1.66 -8.30 -7.23
C LEU A 358 2.76 -7.32 -6.80
N THR A 359 2.38 -6.09 -6.45
CA THR A 359 3.28 -5.00 -6.04
C THR A 359 4.19 -4.49 -7.17
N HIS A 360 4.85 -3.35 -6.96
CA HIS A 360 5.83 -2.75 -7.90
C HIS A 360 7.25 -2.70 -7.34
N GLY A 361 7.52 -3.51 -6.31
CA GLY A 361 8.74 -3.44 -5.54
C GLY A 361 8.46 -3.56 -4.05
N VAL A 362 9.54 -3.77 -3.30
CA VAL A 362 9.52 -3.92 -1.85
C VAL A 362 8.87 -2.71 -1.19
N HIS A 363 7.95 -2.95 -0.26
CA HIS A 363 7.44 -1.94 0.65
C HIS A 363 8.49 -1.72 1.72
N ASP A 364 9.27 -0.65 1.63
CA ASP A 364 10.24 -0.23 2.66
C ASP A 364 9.65 0.84 3.61
N LYS A 365 8.69 1.61 3.09
CA LYS A 365 7.98 2.71 3.75
C LYS A 365 6.59 2.27 4.21
N ASP A 366 6.03 2.91 5.24
CA ASP A 366 4.68 2.61 5.71
C ASP A 366 3.61 3.19 4.75
N ARG A 367 2.77 2.30 4.22
CA ARG A 367 1.65 2.56 3.31
C ARG A 367 0.32 2.07 3.88
N SER A 368 0.24 1.74 5.17
CA SER A 368 -0.93 1.19 5.83
C SER A 368 -2.19 2.03 5.63
N HIS A 369 -2.09 3.37 5.70
CA HIS A 369 -3.23 4.28 5.49
C HIS A 369 -3.86 4.19 4.09
N TRP A 370 -3.07 3.83 3.08
CA TRP A 370 -3.54 3.59 1.72
C TRP A 370 -4.05 2.15 1.56
N LEU A 371 -3.17 1.19 1.89
CA LEU A 371 -3.37 -0.21 1.56
C LEU A 371 -4.47 -0.84 2.42
N ASN A 372 -4.64 -0.45 3.69
CA ASN A 372 -5.68 -1.01 4.55
C ASN A 372 -7.12 -0.78 4.04
N LYS A 373 -7.30 0.15 3.09
CA LYS A 373 -8.59 0.45 2.46
C LYS A 373 -8.84 -0.40 1.20
N GLN A 374 -7.85 -1.17 0.76
CA GLN A 374 -7.92 -1.95 -0.47
C GLN A 374 -8.40 -3.38 -0.15
N PRO A 375 -9.38 -3.92 -0.92
CA PRO A 375 -9.91 -5.27 -0.74
C PRO A 375 -9.02 -6.28 -1.46
N PHE A 376 -7.79 -6.46 -0.98
CA PHE A 376 -6.88 -7.47 -1.52
C PHE A 376 -7.31 -8.86 -1.06
N ASP A 377 -7.40 -9.77 -2.02
CA ASP A 377 -7.52 -11.19 -1.76
C ASP A 377 -6.12 -11.77 -1.48
N ARG A 378 -5.12 -11.32 -2.25
CA ARG A 378 -3.69 -11.61 -2.00
C ARG A 378 -2.82 -10.39 -2.18
N MET A 379 -1.73 -10.32 -1.42
CA MET A 379 -0.67 -9.33 -1.53
C MET A 379 0.69 -10.02 -1.40
N LEU A 380 1.62 -9.69 -2.30
CA LEU A 380 2.96 -10.25 -2.25
C LEU A 380 3.86 -9.49 -1.27
N ALA A 381 4.77 -10.24 -0.66
CA ALA A 381 5.95 -9.73 0.04
C ALA A 381 7.21 -10.38 -0.55
N THR A 382 8.32 -9.66 -0.50
CA THR A 382 9.61 -10.04 -1.08
C THR A 382 10.58 -10.50 -0.01
N THR A 383 10.70 -9.74 1.08
CA THR A 383 11.67 -10.01 2.15
C THR A 383 10.98 -10.53 3.42
N PRO A 384 11.69 -11.26 4.31
CA PRO A 384 11.16 -11.60 5.62
C PRO A 384 10.72 -10.38 6.44
N MET A 385 11.52 -9.31 6.44
CA MET A 385 11.19 -8.07 7.16
C MET A 385 9.97 -7.36 6.58
N GLU A 386 9.81 -7.34 5.25
CA GLU A 386 8.60 -6.80 4.58
C GLU A 386 7.37 -7.61 4.98
N TYR A 387 7.48 -8.93 4.97
CA TYR A 387 6.40 -9.82 5.38
C TYR A 387 5.99 -9.53 6.83
N GLU A 388 6.96 -9.47 7.76
CA GLU A 388 6.70 -9.19 9.18
C GLU A 388 6.07 -7.81 9.38
N ALA A 389 6.57 -6.80 8.69
CA ALA A 389 6.07 -5.44 8.81
C ALA A 389 4.61 -5.27 8.35
N VAL A 390 4.10 -6.17 7.51
CA VAL A 390 2.72 -6.14 7.01
C VAL A 390 1.83 -7.16 7.71
N ALA A 391 2.26 -8.42 7.82
CA ALA A 391 1.43 -9.54 8.26
C ALA A 391 1.41 -9.70 9.78
N SER A 392 2.55 -9.51 10.46
CA SER A 392 2.72 -9.89 11.87
C SER A 392 1.96 -9.00 12.85
N ASP A 393 1.91 -9.48 14.10
CA ASP A 393 1.36 -8.74 15.23
C ASP A 393 2.15 -7.44 15.47
N GLY A 394 1.43 -6.42 15.93
CA GLY A 394 1.97 -5.08 16.17
C GLY A 394 2.12 -4.23 14.90
N SER A 395 1.95 -4.81 13.70
CA SER A 395 1.93 -4.07 12.43
C SER A 395 0.71 -3.12 12.35
N PRO A 396 0.83 -1.94 11.71
CA PRO A 396 -0.31 -1.05 11.46
C PRO A 396 -1.21 -1.51 10.31
N TYR A 397 -0.85 -2.58 9.60
CA TYR A 397 -1.63 -3.12 8.49
C TYR A 397 -2.74 -4.05 8.95
N VAL A 398 -3.87 -4.08 8.22
CA VAL A 398 -5.01 -4.97 8.51
C VAL A 398 -4.81 -6.39 7.96
N PHE A 399 -3.76 -6.60 7.17
CA PHE A 399 -3.48 -7.86 6.50
C PHE A 399 -2.75 -8.82 7.42
N CYS A 400 -3.13 -10.10 7.39
CA CYS A 400 -2.44 -11.18 8.09
C CYS A 400 -1.88 -12.18 7.08
N ASP A 401 -1.40 -13.32 7.56
CA ASP A 401 -0.96 -14.43 6.72
C ASP A 401 -2.05 -14.85 5.72
N ARG A 402 -3.34 -14.63 5.97
CA ARG A 402 -4.37 -14.91 4.97
C ARG A 402 -4.16 -14.13 3.69
N GLU A 403 -3.84 -12.84 3.76
CA GLU A 403 -3.72 -11.99 2.57
C GLU A 403 -2.27 -11.93 2.07
N VAL A 404 -1.28 -11.92 2.97
CA VAL A 404 0.12 -11.70 2.62
C VAL A 404 0.84 -13.03 2.39
N ARG A 405 1.61 -13.13 1.28
CA ARG A 405 2.49 -14.28 1.01
C ARG A 405 3.88 -13.80 0.61
N ARG A 406 4.90 -14.36 1.24
CA ARG A 406 6.29 -14.15 0.85
C ARG A 406 6.63 -15.02 -0.35
N THR A 407 6.72 -14.42 -1.52
CA THR A 407 6.94 -15.12 -2.79
C THR A 407 8.14 -14.60 -3.57
N GLY A 408 8.67 -13.43 -3.22
CA GLY A 408 9.50 -12.66 -4.14
C GLY A 408 8.66 -12.02 -5.26
N LEU A 409 9.34 -11.38 -6.21
CA LEU A 409 8.71 -10.67 -7.31
C LEU A 409 8.89 -11.45 -8.63
N PRO A 410 7.82 -11.74 -9.39
CA PRO A 410 7.91 -12.44 -10.69
C PRO A 410 8.96 -11.87 -11.65
N ARG A 411 9.17 -10.54 -11.62
CA ARG A 411 10.18 -9.89 -12.45
C ARG A 411 11.61 -10.33 -12.09
N HIS A 412 11.89 -10.69 -10.85
CA HIS A 412 13.23 -11.10 -10.41
C HIS A 412 13.72 -12.38 -11.07
N ASP A 413 12.83 -13.30 -11.45
CA ASP A 413 13.19 -14.52 -12.21
C ASP A 413 13.85 -14.14 -13.55
N ASN A 414 13.26 -13.15 -14.24
CA ASN A 414 13.80 -12.65 -15.49
C ASN A 414 15.10 -11.83 -15.27
N LEU A 415 15.20 -11.08 -14.18
CA LEU A 415 16.40 -10.32 -13.84
C LEU A 415 17.62 -11.23 -13.65
N LEU A 416 17.48 -12.34 -12.90
CA LEU A 416 18.55 -13.33 -12.75
C LEU A 416 18.93 -13.95 -14.09
N ARG A 417 17.93 -14.30 -14.91
CA ARG A 417 18.14 -14.86 -16.25
C ARG A 417 18.90 -13.90 -17.16
N LEU A 418 18.56 -12.60 -17.16
CA LEU A 418 19.26 -11.60 -17.95
C LEU A 418 20.70 -11.43 -17.47
N ALA A 419 20.91 -11.35 -16.15
CA ALA A 419 22.22 -11.18 -15.57
C ALA A 419 23.15 -12.37 -15.85
N SER A 420 22.64 -13.61 -15.83
CA SER A 420 23.44 -14.82 -16.10
C SER A 420 23.83 -15.00 -17.58
N GLN A 421 23.12 -14.34 -18.49
CA GLN A 421 23.41 -14.38 -19.93
C GLN A 421 24.47 -13.36 -20.37
N LEU A 422 24.76 -12.35 -19.55
CA LEU A 422 25.75 -11.34 -19.86
C LEU A 422 27.16 -11.82 -19.54
N ARG A 423 28.11 -11.49 -20.41
CA ARG A 423 29.53 -11.69 -20.10
C ARG A 423 30.00 -10.66 -19.08
N PRO A 424 31.03 -10.96 -18.26
CA PRO A 424 31.53 -10.02 -17.24
C PRO A 424 31.87 -8.62 -17.78
N GLU A 425 32.39 -8.51 -19.00
CA GLU A 425 32.71 -7.24 -19.66
C GLU A 425 31.48 -6.39 -20.02
N GLU A 426 30.30 -7.00 -20.14
CA GLU A 426 29.03 -6.32 -20.41
C GLU A 426 28.39 -5.74 -19.13
N VAL A 427 28.87 -6.18 -17.96
CA VAL A 427 28.45 -5.67 -16.65
C VAL A 427 29.39 -4.53 -16.22
N ASN A 428 29.25 -3.39 -16.90
CA ASN A 428 30.17 -2.26 -16.77
C ASN A 428 29.49 -0.91 -16.54
N TRP A 429 28.19 -0.87 -16.24
CA TRP A 429 27.48 0.39 -16.00
C TRP A 429 27.50 0.77 -14.52
N ILE A 430 27.72 2.05 -14.23
CA ILE A 430 27.42 2.66 -12.95
C ILE A 430 26.13 3.46 -13.17
N VAL A 431 25.04 2.98 -12.61
CA VAL A 431 23.72 3.57 -12.80
C VAL A 431 23.45 4.58 -11.70
N ILE A 432 23.07 5.79 -12.09
CA ILE A 432 22.65 6.86 -11.19
C ILE A 432 21.13 7.02 -11.37
N MET A 433 20.37 6.65 -10.34
CA MET A 433 18.91 6.58 -10.42
C MET A 433 18.26 7.21 -9.18
N PRO A 434 18.04 8.54 -9.19
CA PRO A 434 17.42 9.22 -8.07
C PRO A 434 15.90 9.01 -8.02
N THR A 435 15.34 9.02 -6.81
CA THR A 435 13.89 9.09 -6.60
C THR A 435 13.39 10.47 -7.02
N TRP A 436 12.23 10.52 -7.69
CA TRP A 436 11.58 11.79 -8.02
C TRP A 436 11.28 12.63 -6.77
N ARG A 437 10.96 13.92 -6.97
CA ARG A 437 10.40 14.76 -5.91
C ARG A 437 8.95 15.15 -6.18
N SER A 438 8.00 14.72 -5.32
CA SER A 438 6.56 14.86 -5.61
C SER A 438 6.11 16.30 -5.80
N ARG A 439 6.66 17.21 -5.01
CA ARG A 439 6.44 18.66 -5.16
C ARG A 439 6.90 19.17 -6.54
N LEU A 440 8.12 18.81 -6.95
CA LEU A 440 8.71 19.24 -8.22
C LEU A 440 7.97 18.63 -9.42
N ALA A 441 7.61 17.35 -9.33
CA ALA A 441 6.84 16.69 -10.38
C ALA A 441 5.44 17.31 -10.54
N LYS A 442 4.78 17.71 -9.45
CA LYS A 442 3.51 18.45 -9.50
C LYS A 442 3.66 19.81 -10.16
N ILE A 443 4.72 20.56 -9.81
CA ILE A 443 5.05 21.83 -10.46
C ILE A 443 5.23 21.63 -11.96
N ALA A 444 5.99 20.61 -12.36
CA ALA A 444 6.22 20.33 -13.77
C ALA A 444 4.95 19.86 -14.51
N ALA A 445 4.11 19.05 -13.86
CA ALA A 445 2.84 18.57 -14.41
C ALA A 445 1.79 19.67 -14.57
N ALA A 446 1.85 20.73 -13.77
CA ALA A 446 0.97 21.90 -13.88
C ALA A 446 1.31 22.82 -15.07
N GLY A 447 2.42 22.55 -15.77
CA GLY A 447 2.93 23.37 -16.87
C GLY A 447 4.19 24.12 -16.46
N LEU A 448 5.27 23.89 -17.21
CA LEU A 448 6.55 24.57 -16.99
C LEU A 448 6.53 25.98 -17.58
N THR A 449 6.67 26.97 -16.70
CA THR A 449 6.93 28.37 -17.03
C THR A 449 8.39 28.67 -16.72
N SER A 450 8.94 29.78 -17.20
CA SER A 450 10.31 30.20 -16.84
C SER A 450 10.51 30.29 -15.33
N THR A 451 9.49 30.76 -14.59
CA THR A 451 9.52 30.89 -13.13
C THR A 451 9.52 29.54 -12.43
N SER A 452 8.60 28.64 -12.80
CA SER A 452 8.51 27.30 -12.19
C SER A 452 9.71 26.42 -12.57
N TYR A 453 10.28 26.62 -13.76
CA TYR A 453 11.53 25.97 -14.15
C TYR A 453 12.71 26.45 -13.29
N ALA A 454 12.86 27.77 -13.09
CA ALA A 454 13.90 28.32 -12.22
C ALA A 454 13.78 27.86 -10.76
N GLU A 455 12.54 27.65 -10.28
CA GLU A 455 12.30 27.05 -8.96
C GLU A 455 12.77 25.60 -8.88
N ILE A 456 12.48 24.79 -9.91
CA ILE A 456 12.95 23.40 -10.01
C ILE A 456 14.48 23.37 -10.07
N GLU A 457 15.09 24.20 -10.92
CA GLU A 457 16.54 24.27 -11.10
C GLU A 457 17.26 24.64 -9.80
N LYS A 458 16.71 25.58 -9.02
CA LYS A 458 17.26 25.99 -7.71
C LYS A 458 16.96 25.03 -6.58
N SER A 459 16.18 23.98 -6.82
CA SER A 459 15.89 22.99 -5.78
C SER A 459 17.17 22.24 -5.37
N GLU A 460 17.29 21.96 -4.09
CA GLU A 460 18.39 21.15 -3.53
C GLU A 460 18.53 19.80 -4.27
N TYR A 461 17.40 19.20 -4.67
CA TYR A 461 17.38 17.98 -5.47
C TYR A 461 18.12 18.12 -6.81
N VAL A 462 17.81 19.15 -7.60
CA VAL A 462 18.46 19.35 -8.90
C VAL A 462 19.92 19.77 -8.72
N GLN A 463 20.22 20.63 -7.74
CA GLN A 463 21.58 21.09 -7.47
C GLN A 463 22.50 19.95 -7.04
N SER A 464 22.07 19.12 -6.08
CA SER A 464 22.89 18.02 -5.54
C SER A 464 23.16 16.93 -6.58
N TRP A 465 22.13 16.49 -7.32
CA TRP A 465 22.32 15.49 -8.38
C TRP A 465 23.06 16.05 -9.59
N GLY A 466 22.73 17.27 -10.02
CA GLY A 466 23.42 17.94 -11.12
C GLY A 466 24.90 18.17 -10.82
N SER A 467 25.24 18.57 -9.59
CA SER A 467 26.63 18.72 -9.14
C SER A 467 27.39 17.39 -9.19
N LEU A 468 26.81 16.32 -8.64
CA LEU A 468 27.40 14.96 -8.72
C LEU A 468 27.65 14.51 -10.16
N LEU A 469 26.68 14.71 -11.07
CA LEU A 469 26.82 14.34 -12.48
C LEU A 469 27.95 15.11 -13.19
N LYS A 470 28.18 16.37 -12.80
CA LYS A 470 29.25 17.23 -13.32
C LYS A 470 30.60 17.01 -12.62
N ASN A 471 30.66 16.17 -11.59
CA ASN A 471 31.89 15.95 -10.83
C ASN A 471 32.93 15.21 -11.69
N LYS A 472 34.04 15.90 -12.02
CA LYS A 472 35.12 15.32 -12.85
C LYS A 472 35.75 14.08 -12.24
N ARG A 473 35.92 14.04 -10.92
CA ARG A 473 36.53 12.89 -10.23
C ARG A 473 35.64 11.63 -10.33
N LEU A 474 34.31 11.79 -10.28
CA LEU A 474 33.36 10.70 -10.55
C LEU A 474 33.56 10.13 -11.96
N GLN A 475 33.64 11.00 -12.97
CA GLN A 475 33.81 10.62 -14.37
C GLN A 475 35.17 9.98 -14.64
N ASP A 476 36.24 10.55 -14.07
CA ASP A 476 37.60 10.03 -14.21
C ASP A 476 37.75 8.66 -13.55
N PHE A 477 37.15 8.46 -12.37
CA PHE A 477 37.10 7.14 -11.74
C PHE A 477 36.37 6.12 -12.61
N ALA A 478 35.15 6.42 -13.06
CA ALA A 478 34.42 5.51 -13.94
C ALA A 478 35.25 5.16 -15.19
N ARG A 479 35.86 6.15 -15.85
CA ARG A 479 36.68 5.96 -17.06
C ARG A 479 37.92 5.11 -16.79
N SER A 480 38.65 5.37 -15.70
CA SER A 480 39.89 4.66 -15.37
C SER A 480 39.67 3.15 -15.11
N TYR A 481 38.47 2.77 -14.66
CA TYR A 481 38.07 1.38 -14.46
C TYR A 481 37.26 0.80 -15.64
N GLY A 482 37.22 1.50 -16.78
CA GLY A 482 36.49 1.06 -17.98
C GLY A 482 34.97 0.96 -17.78
N LYS A 483 34.41 1.77 -16.88
CA LYS A 483 32.98 1.80 -16.57
C LYS A 483 32.28 2.95 -17.28
N ARG A 484 31.00 2.74 -17.58
CA ARG A 484 30.11 3.72 -18.21
C ARG A 484 29.18 4.33 -17.16
N LEU A 485 29.09 5.65 -17.11
CA LEU A 485 28.09 6.34 -16.30
C LEU A 485 26.76 6.42 -17.06
N VAL A 486 25.70 6.00 -16.39
CA VAL A 486 24.32 6.01 -16.93
C VAL A 486 23.42 6.73 -15.94
N PHE A 487 22.77 7.81 -16.38
CA PHE A 487 21.75 8.50 -15.62
C PHE A 487 20.37 8.02 -16.07
N MET A 488 19.64 7.39 -15.15
CA MET A 488 18.26 6.96 -15.38
C MET A 488 17.32 7.75 -14.48
N PRO A 489 16.72 8.86 -14.96
CA PRO A 489 15.78 9.63 -14.17
C PRO A 489 14.48 8.87 -13.94
N HIS A 490 13.86 9.06 -12.78
CA HIS A 490 12.48 8.63 -12.57
C HIS A 490 11.54 9.33 -13.59
N PRO A 491 10.47 8.68 -14.09
CA PRO A 491 9.51 9.29 -15.03
C PRO A 491 9.00 10.67 -14.61
N GLY A 492 8.74 10.86 -13.32
CA GLY A 492 8.32 12.15 -12.73
C GLY A 492 9.34 13.29 -12.82
N ALA A 493 10.59 13.02 -13.21
CA ALA A 493 11.64 14.01 -13.44
C ALA A 493 11.97 14.23 -14.93
N VAL A 494 11.39 13.43 -15.84
CA VAL A 494 11.71 13.46 -17.27
C VAL A 494 11.39 14.82 -17.92
N SER A 495 10.32 15.48 -17.47
CA SER A 495 9.88 16.77 -18.03
C SER A 495 10.86 17.93 -17.76
N PHE A 496 11.77 17.80 -16.81
CA PHE A 496 12.74 18.84 -16.45
C PHE A 496 14.19 18.34 -16.48
N LEU A 497 14.51 17.34 -17.31
CA LEU A 497 15.86 16.76 -17.38
C LEU A 497 16.97 17.77 -17.66
N ALA A 498 16.68 18.78 -18.47
CA ALA A 498 17.64 19.83 -18.78
C ALA A 498 18.15 20.56 -17.53
N ALA A 499 17.35 20.61 -16.45
CA ALA A 499 17.71 21.34 -15.23
C ALA A 499 18.90 20.70 -14.49
N PHE A 500 19.15 19.39 -14.68
CA PHE A 500 20.30 18.72 -14.08
C PHE A 500 21.65 19.10 -14.72
N GLY A 501 21.65 19.72 -15.91
CA GLY A 501 22.89 20.09 -16.60
C GLY A 501 23.80 18.89 -16.90
N ILE A 502 23.21 17.81 -17.43
CA ILE A 502 23.85 16.51 -17.61
C ILE A 502 24.97 16.60 -18.68
N PRO A 503 26.22 16.23 -18.34
CA PRO A 503 27.33 16.19 -19.30
C PRO A 503 27.10 15.20 -20.46
N ALA A 504 27.63 15.52 -21.65
CA ALA A 504 27.43 14.74 -22.88
C ALA A 504 28.03 13.32 -22.82
N ASP A 505 29.03 13.10 -21.97
CA ASP A 505 29.69 11.83 -21.72
C ASP A 505 28.92 10.92 -20.75
N ILE A 506 27.84 11.41 -20.13
CA ILE A 506 26.90 10.58 -19.35
C ILE A 506 25.74 10.17 -20.24
N SER A 507 25.47 8.86 -20.28
CA SER A 507 24.35 8.34 -21.05
C SER A 507 23.04 8.52 -20.30
N ILE A 508 22.04 9.12 -20.95
CA ILE A 508 20.70 9.24 -20.41
C ILE A 508 19.86 8.10 -20.96
N ILE A 509 19.22 7.33 -20.06
CA ILE A 509 18.31 6.25 -20.43
C ILE A 509 16.99 6.49 -19.71
N THR A 510 15.88 6.47 -20.45
CA THR A 510 14.53 6.48 -19.89
C THR A 510 13.86 5.12 -20.08
N LYS A 511 12.73 4.89 -19.39
CA LYS A 511 11.91 3.69 -19.58
C LYS A 511 11.53 3.45 -21.06
N LYS A 512 11.43 4.49 -21.88
CA LYS A 512 11.09 4.38 -23.31
C LYS A 512 12.23 3.82 -24.15
N ASP A 513 13.47 3.99 -23.69
CA ASP A 513 14.67 3.61 -24.44
C ASP A 513 15.07 2.16 -24.16
N MET A 514 14.87 1.70 -22.91
CA MET A 514 15.33 0.39 -22.45
C MET A 514 14.50 -0.10 -21.26
N ARG A 515 14.20 -1.42 -21.26
CA ARG A 515 13.59 -2.10 -20.11
C ARG A 515 14.46 -1.96 -18.88
N ILE A 516 13.83 -1.73 -17.73
CA ILE A 516 14.59 -1.41 -16.51
C ILE A 516 15.46 -2.59 -16.05
N GLN A 517 15.01 -3.82 -16.29
CA GLN A 517 15.76 -5.02 -15.93
C GLN A 517 17.02 -5.20 -16.79
N ASP A 518 16.99 -4.76 -18.05
CA ASP A 518 18.16 -4.78 -18.92
C ASP A 518 19.24 -3.77 -18.46
N VAL A 519 18.81 -2.65 -17.88
CA VAL A 519 19.69 -1.66 -17.24
C VAL A 519 20.34 -2.26 -16.00
N PHE A 520 19.55 -2.85 -15.08
CA PHE A 520 20.09 -3.48 -13.87
C PHE A 520 21.00 -4.66 -14.17
N ALA A 521 20.68 -5.50 -15.16
CA ALA A 521 21.52 -6.62 -15.56
C ALA A 521 22.93 -6.16 -15.99
N ARG A 522 23.06 -4.99 -16.62
CA ARG A 522 24.35 -4.38 -17.04
C ARG A 522 25.02 -3.52 -15.96
N ALA A 523 24.30 -3.15 -14.91
CA ALA A 523 24.79 -2.30 -13.84
C ALA A 523 25.76 -3.06 -12.93
N CYS A 524 27.02 -2.65 -12.85
CA CYS A 524 27.96 -3.13 -11.85
C CYS A 524 27.82 -2.42 -10.49
N ALA A 525 27.24 -1.21 -10.46
CA ALA A 525 26.96 -0.47 -9.23
C ALA A 525 25.75 0.47 -9.42
N LEU A 526 25.08 0.82 -8.32
CA LEU A 526 23.98 1.79 -8.27
C LEU A 526 24.29 2.93 -7.32
N ILE A 527 24.04 4.15 -7.76
CA ILE A 527 23.95 5.35 -6.92
C ILE A 527 22.49 5.80 -6.92
N THR A 528 21.85 5.78 -5.76
CA THR A 528 20.42 6.13 -5.59
C THR A 528 20.21 6.85 -4.26
N ASP A 529 18.98 7.13 -3.86
CA ASP A 529 18.64 7.79 -2.59
C ASP A 529 17.65 6.96 -1.75
N TYR A 530 16.34 7.12 -1.96
CA TYR A 530 15.26 6.50 -1.20
C TYR A 530 14.44 5.52 -2.05
N SER A 531 15.06 5.01 -3.11
CA SER A 531 14.40 4.18 -4.10
C SER A 531 14.51 2.70 -3.76
N THR A 532 13.38 1.99 -3.89
CA THR A 532 13.32 0.54 -3.71
C THR A 532 13.96 -0.21 -4.88
N VAL A 533 14.40 0.48 -5.94
CA VAL A 533 15.24 -0.13 -7.00
C VAL A 533 16.58 -0.65 -6.47
N ALA A 534 17.01 -0.19 -5.29
CA ALA A 534 18.17 -0.76 -4.61
C ALA A 534 18.00 -2.27 -4.34
N PHE A 535 16.76 -2.74 -4.11
CA PHE A 535 16.48 -4.16 -3.93
C PHE A 535 16.71 -4.96 -5.23
N GLU A 536 16.51 -4.36 -6.41
CA GLU A 536 16.77 -5.02 -7.70
C GLU A 536 18.26 -5.30 -7.87
N LEU A 537 19.12 -4.30 -7.57
CA LEU A 537 20.56 -4.49 -7.69
C LEU A 537 21.15 -5.35 -6.56
N ALA A 538 20.57 -5.25 -5.36
CA ALA A 538 20.87 -6.14 -4.24
C ALA A 538 20.56 -7.61 -4.58
N TYR A 539 19.47 -7.87 -5.32
CA TYR A 539 19.12 -9.21 -5.80
C TYR A 539 20.17 -9.82 -6.71
N LEU A 540 20.95 -8.97 -7.41
CA LEU A 540 22.11 -9.38 -8.20
C LEU A 540 23.42 -9.41 -7.40
N ARG A 541 23.37 -9.17 -6.09
CA ARG A 541 24.51 -9.09 -5.16
C ARG A 541 25.55 -8.04 -5.59
N ARG A 542 25.09 -6.88 -6.03
CA ARG A 542 25.95 -5.79 -6.55
C ARG A 542 25.86 -4.53 -5.66
N PRO A 543 26.95 -3.74 -5.59
CA PRO A 543 27.09 -2.64 -4.64
C PRO A 543 26.14 -1.47 -4.94
N ILE A 544 25.66 -0.85 -3.88
CA ILE A 544 24.77 0.31 -3.89
C ILE A 544 25.40 1.43 -3.05
N ILE A 545 25.18 2.68 -3.42
CA ILE A 545 25.55 3.87 -2.65
C ILE A 545 24.28 4.73 -2.52
N TYR A 546 23.90 5.08 -1.30
CA TYR A 546 22.75 5.93 -1.03
C TYR A 546 23.19 7.37 -0.80
N TYR A 547 22.83 8.29 -1.70
CA TYR A 547 23.08 9.72 -1.59
C TYR A 547 21.83 10.44 -1.06
N GLN A 548 21.75 10.61 0.26
CA GLN A 548 20.56 11.08 0.99
C GLN A 548 20.80 12.46 1.63
N PHE A 549 21.05 13.47 0.80
CA PHE A 549 21.33 14.84 1.27
C PHE A 549 20.11 15.53 1.90
N ASP A 550 18.88 15.14 1.54
CA ASP A 550 17.62 15.82 1.88
C ASP A 550 16.63 14.98 2.72
N ALA A 551 17.11 14.07 3.58
CA ALA A 551 16.26 13.06 4.24
C ALA A 551 15.10 13.66 5.04
N GLU A 552 15.36 14.68 5.86
CA GLU A 552 14.32 15.37 6.63
C GLU A 552 13.24 15.95 5.71
N ARG A 553 13.63 16.62 4.63
CA ARG A 553 12.70 17.22 3.67
C ARG A 553 11.94 16.16 2.88
N PHE A 554 12.60 15.06 2.52
CA PHE A 554 12.00 13.97 1.76
C PHE A 554 10.82 13.35 2.52
N PHE A 555 11.03 12.96 3.79
CA PHE A 555 10.01 12.30 4.61
C PHE A 555 8.96 13.27 5.17
N HIS A 556 9.35 14.48 5.57
CA HIS A 556 8.42 15.40 6.27
C HIS A 556 7.70 16.41 5.36
N HIS A 557 8.21 16.73 4.16
CA HIS A 557 7.68 17.85 3.37
C HIS A 557 7.33 17.50 1.92
N ASP A 558 8.22 16.82 1.20
CA ASP A 558 8.14 16.75 -0.27
C ASP A 558 7.43 15.50 -0.80
N HIS A 559 7.41 14.36 -0.08
CA HIS A 559 6.77 13.11 -0.55
C HIS A 559 5.52 12.72 0.22
N GLY A 560 5.44 13.09 1.50
CA GLY A 560 4.40 12.59 2.40
C GLY A 560 4.43 11.06 2.49
N LEU A 561 5.63 10.47 2.55
CA LEU A 561 5.80 9.05 2.81
C LEU A 561 6.17 8.88 4.27
N ARG A 562 5.52 7.95 4.96
CA ARG A 562 5.87 7.61 6.35
C ARG A 562 7.11 6.73 6.35
N GLU A 563 7.98 6.97 7.31
CA GLU A 563 9.03 6.00 7.64
C GLU A 563 8.36 4.64 7.92
N GLY A 564 8.91 3.59 7.32
CA GLY A 564 8.47 2.23 7.55
C GLY A 564 9.38 1.50 8.51
N TYR A 565 9.35 0.17 8.44
CA TYR A 565 10.27 -0.66 9.22
C TYR A 565 11.73 -0.53 8.76
N PHE A 566 11.97 -0.18 7.49
CA PHE A 566 13.28 -0.20 6.86
C PHE A 566 14.05 1.10 7.10
N SER A 567 15.24 0.99 7.70
CA SER A 567 16.15 2.11 7.93
C SER A 567 17.38 1.95 7.04
N TYR A 568 17.63 2.90 6.14
CA TYR A 568 18.76 2.80 5.19
C TYR A 568 20.13 2.65 5.89
N PRO A 569 20.48 3.39 6.96
CA PRO A 569 21.74 3.17 7.67
C PRO A 569 21.86 1.77 8.30
N ARG A 570 20.77 1.25 8.87
CA ARG A 570 20.74 -0.02 9.61
C ARG A 570 20.59 -1.25 8.71
N ASP A 571 19.76 -1.15 7.68
CA ASP A 571 19.28 -2.28 6.86
C ASP A 571 19.71 -2.16 5.39
N GLY A 572 20.11 -0.97 4.94
CA GLY A 572 20.51 -0.71 3.56
C GLY A 572 21.69 -1.57 3.09
N PHE A 573 21.73 -1.80 1.77
CA PHE A 573 22.71 -2.66 1.10
C PHE A 573 23.97 -1.92 0.65
N GLY A 574 24.25 -0.76 1.25
CA GLY A 574 25.32 0.15 0.85
C GLY A 574 25.50 1.31 1.83
N PRO A 575 26.60 2.09 1.71
CA PRO A 575 26.81 3.26 2.53
C PRO A 575 25.74 4.33 2.28
N VAL A 576 25.32 4.98 3.36
CA VAL A 576 24.44 6.15 3.31
C VAL A 576 25.29 7.38 3.55
N VAL A 577 25.35 8.25 2.53
CA VAL A 577 26.17 9.45 2.53
C VAL A 577 25.32 10.67 2.19
N THR A 578 25.67 11.81 2.76
CA THR A 578 24.94 13.07 2.57
C THR A 578 25.72 14.11 1.79
N LYS A 579 27.01 13.88 1.55
CA LYS A 579 27.90 14.78 0.81
C LYS A 579 28.36 14.15 -0.49
N GLU A 580 28.45 14.98 -1.54
CA GLU A 580 28.95 14.58 -2.85
C GLU A 580 30.37 13.98 -2.79
N SER A 581 31.26 14.57 -1.98
CA SER A 581 32.63 14.06 -1.79
C SER A 581 32.67 12.59 -1.36
N ASP A 582 31.72 12.22 -0.51
CA ASP A 582 31.65 10.90 0.09
C ASP A 582 31.08 9.90 -0.93
N VAL A 583 30.13 10.30 -1.78
CA VAL A 583 29.67 9.48 -2.92
C VAL A 583 30.85 9.11 -3.83
N VAL A 584 31.70 10.09 -4.17
CA VAL A 584 32.85 9.87 -5.06
C VAL A 584 33.90 8.99 -4.38
N MET A 585 34.11 9.15 -3.08
CA MET A 585 35.01 8.29 -2.29
C MET A 585 34.50 6.84 -2.25
N GLU A 586 33.23 6.63 -1.92
CA GLU A 586 32.63 5.29 -1.85
C GLU A 586 32.61 4.61 -3.23
N LEU A 587 32.37 5.36 -4.32
CA LEU A 587 32.52 4.79 -5.66
C LEU A 587 33.96 4.32 -5.91
N GLY A 588 34.96 5.07 -5.46
CA GLY A 588 36.35 4.66 -5.52
C GLY A 588 36.60 3.32 -4.81
N HIS A 589 36.04 3.14 -3.61
CA HIS A 589 36.12 1.87 -2.88
C HIS A 589 35.42 0.72 -3.62
N VAL A 590 34.22 0.97 -4.13
CA VAL A 590 33.45 0.00 -4.93
C VAL A 590 34.23 -0.47 -6.15
N LEU A 591 34.85 0.45 -6.90
CA LEU A 591 35.62 0.15 -8.09
C LEU A 591 36.92 -0.59 -7.77
N ALA A 592 37.64 -0.17 -6.72
CA ALA A 592 38.83 -0.87 -6.22
C ALA A 592 38.51 -2.31 -5.79
N ASN A 593 37.32 -2.53 -5.22
CA ASN A 593 36.81 -3.86 -4.84
C ASN A 593 36.13 -4.61 -6.02
N ARG A 594 36.42 -4.25 -7.27
CA ARG A 594 35.90 -4.91 -8.49
C ARG A 594 34.36 -4.96 -8.55
N CYS A 595 33.70 -3.93 -8.02
CA CYS A 595 32.25 -3.84 -7.95
C CYS A 595 31.59 -4.99 -7.17
N LEU A 596 32.25 -5.48 -6.11
CA LEU A 596 31.65 -6.39 -5.15
C LEU A 596 31.17 -5.62 -3.91
N PRO A 597 30.01 -5.97 -3.33
CA PRO A 597 29.59 -5.40 -2.05
C PRO A 597 30.61 -5.70 -0.94
N GLU A 598 30.78 -4.77 -0.01
CA GLU A 598 31.49 -5.06 1.24
C GLU A 598 30.79 -6.19 2.02
N SER A 599 31.55 -6.96 2.80
CA SER A 599 31.03 -8.13 3.53
C SER A 599 29.82 -7.81 4.41
N LYS A 600 29.81 -6.66 5.10
CA LYS A 600 28.67 -6.23 5.94
C LYS A 600 27.39 -6.02 5.12
N TYR A 601 27.49 -5.49 3.90
CA TYR A 601 26.34 -5.28 3.02
C TYR A 601 25.91 -6.57 2.34
N LEU A 602 26.86 -7.44 1.99
CA LEU A 602 26.55 -8.78 1.48
C LEU A 602 25.74 -9.61 2.49
N GLN A 603 26.09 -9.55 3.78
CA GLN A 603 25.32 -10.21 4.84
C GLN A 603 23.89 -9.66 4.95
N ARG A 604 23.71 -8.34 4.81
CA ARG A 604 22.38 -7.70 4.79
C ARG A 604 21.57 -8.14 3.56
N ILE A 605 22.21 -8.20 2.39
CA ILE A 605 21.60 -8.72 1.15
C ILE A 605 21.10 -10.15 1.37
N ASP A 606 21.96 -11.03 1.90
CA ASP A 606 21.65 -12.45 2.14
C ASP A 606 20.52 -12.66 3.14
N SER A 607 20.46 -11.82 4.16
CA SER A 607 19.40 -11.88 5.18
C SER A 607 18.06 -11.35 4.67
N ALA A 608 18.08 -10.34 3.79
CA ALA A 608 16.88 -9.72 3.27
C ALA A 608 16.29 -10.49 2.08
N LEU A 609 17.13 -11.03 1.20
CA LEU A 609 16.75 -11.63 -0.09
C LEU A 609 17.02 -13.14 -0.07
N VAL A 610 16.30 -13.85 0.81
CA VAL A 610 16.49 -15.29 1.04
C VAL A 610 16.00 -16.18 -0.11
N ASP A 611 15.03 -15.71 -0.91
CA ASP A 611 14.41 -16.48 -2.00
C ASP A 611 15.01 -16.15 -3.40
N CYS A 612 16.33 -15.92 -3.48
CA CYS A 612 17.04 -15.64 -4.74
C CYS A 612 17.25 -16.88 -5.63
N ASP A 613 16.17 -17.59 -5.97
CA ASP A 613 16.22 -18.90 -6.65
C ASP A 613 15.62 -18.91 -8.07
N GLY A 614 14.99 -17.82 -8.51
CA GLY A 614 14.31 -17.77 -9.81
C GLY A 614 12.98 -18.52 -9.86
N GLY A 615 12.38 -18.83 -8.70
CA GLY A 615 11.09 -19.51 -8.55
C GLY A 615 9.94 -18.60 -8.14
N ALA A 616 10.05 -17.27 -8.30
CA ALA A 616 9.03 -16.35 -7.80
C ALA A 616 7.69 -16.50 -8.54
N CYS A 617 7.70 -16.70 -9.87
CA CYS A 617 6.47 -16.90 -10.64
C CYS A 617 5.66 -18.11 -10.15
N GLU A 618 6.34 -19.22 -9.87
CA GLU A 618 5.69 -20.45 -9.39
C GLU A 618 5.10 -20.27 -7.98
N ARG A 619 5.86 -19.65 -7.06
CA ARG A 619 5.34 -19.33 -5.71
C ARG A 619 4.11 -18.43 -5.77
N VAL A 620 4.12 -17.42 -6.64
CA VAL A 620 2.98 -16.53 -6.83
C VAL A 620 1.79 -17.29 -7.41
N PHE A 621 2.00 -18.13 -8.43
CA PHE A 621 0.94 -18.95 -9.00
C PHE A 621 0.28 -19.84 -7.94
N ASN A 622 1.07 -20.57 -7.16
CA ASN A 622 0.57 -21.44 -6.09
C ASN A 622 -0.21 -20.64 -5.04
N SER A 623 0.26 -19.44 -4.68
CA SER A 623 -0.46 -18.53 -3.77
C SER A 623 -1.81 -18.08 -4.33
N VAL A 624 -1.92 -17.86 -5.65
CA VAL A 624 -3.17 -17.43 -6.29
C VAL A 624 -4.17 -18.58 -6.32
N VAL A 625 -3.73 -19.80 -6.60
CA VAL A 625 -4.60 -20.99 -6.56
C VAL A 625 -5.08 -21.30 -5.13
N ASP A 626 -4.19 -21.14 -4.13
CA ASP A 626 -4.47 -21.41 -2.71
C ASP A 626 -5.62 -20.60 -2.11
N ILE A 627 -5.97 -19.45 -2.69
CA ILE A 627 -7.10 -18.64 -2.18
C ILE A 627 -8.47 -19.24 -2.45
N CYS A 628 -8.59 -20.05 -3.50
CA CYS A 628 -9.87 -20.66 -3.90
C CYS A 628 -10.14 -21.98 -3.16
N ILE A 629 -9.25 -22.39 -2.24
CA ILE A 629 -9.35 -23.64 -1.51
C ILE A 629 -10.09 -23.42 -0.17
N PRO A 630 -11.18 -24.16 0.10
CA PRO A 630 -11.89 -24.13 1.39
C PRO A 630 -10.99 -24.38 2.59
N ARG A 631 -11.25 -23.68 3.70
CA ARG A 631 -10.60 -23.93 5.00
C ARG A 631 -11.62 -24.54 5.94
N ALA A 632 -11.23 -25.65 6.57
CA ALA A 632 -12.05 -26.37 7.54
C ALA A 632 -11.79 -25.88 8.97
#